data_AF-A0A6N0LUS6-F1
#
_entry.id   AF-A0A6N0LUS6-F1
#
_cell.length_a   1.000
_cell.length_b   1.000
_cell.length_c   1.000
_cell.angle_alpha   90.00
_cell.angle_beta   90.00
_cell.angle_gamma   90.00
#
_symmetry.space_group_name_H-M   'P 1'
#
loop_
_entity.id
_entity.type
_entity.pdbx_description
1 polymer ?
#
loop_
_entity_poly.entity_id
_entity_poly.type
_entity_poly.pdbx_seq_one_letter_code
_entity_poly.pdbx_strand_id
1 'polypeptide(L)' 'MDSFYFLCERPLVPYMIYINELSSGEKEVLYGYLRLRNTAPRNSVLLMDEPELHLNPRLISGLASFYHKNLGKPLGNQL' A
#
# COMPACT_ATOMS: atom_id res chain seq x y z
N MET A 1 10.05 22.01 -8.02
CA MET A 1 9.80 20.68 -8.65
C MET A 1 10.27 19.68 -7.61
N ASP A 2 9.38 19.39 -6.67
CA ASP A 2 9.72 18.73 -5.42
C ASP A 2 9.65 17.22 -5.59
N SER A 3 10.79 16.55 -5.47
CA SER A 3 10.90 15.10 -5.55
C SER A 3 10.39 14.48 -4.24
N PHE A 4 9.23 13.83 -4.28
CA PHE A 4 8.69 13.08 -3.14
C PHE A 4 9.28 11.65 -3.14
N TYR A 5 9.93 11.28 -2.04
CA TYR A 5 10.58 9.98 -1.84
C TYR A 5 9.69 9.05 -1.00
N PHE A 6 9.66 7.75 -1.33
CA PHE A 6 9.06 6.72 -0.50
C PHE A 6 10.14 5.81 0.09
N LEU A 7 10.27 5.81 1.42
CA LEU A 7 11.14 4.88 2.15
C LEU A 7 10.40 3.56 2.39
N CYS A 8 10.73 2.55 1.59
CA CYS A 8 10.27 1.18 1.84
C CYS A 8 11.26 0.49 2.81
N GLU A 9 10.89 0.38 4.09
CA GLU A 9 11.71 -0.35 5.06
C GLU A 9 11.65 -1.87 4.81
N ARG A 10 12.66 -2.39 4.10
CA ARG A 10 13.05 -3.80 4.12
C ARG A 10 14.29 -3.94 5.00
N PRO A 11 14.45 -5.05 5.74
CA PRO A 11 15.37 -5.12 6.89
C PRO A 11 16.87 -5.06 6.57
N LEU A 12 17.31 -4.83 5.32
CA LEU A 12 18.74 -4.94 4.97
C LEU A 12 19.30 -3.91 3.97
N VAL A 13 18.48 -3.14 3.23
CA VAL A 13 18.99 -2.02 2.40
C VAL A 13 17.86 -1.02 2.13
N PRO A 14 18.00 0.29 2.44
CA PRO A 14 17.02 1.28 2.01
C PRO A 14 17.08 1.42 0.49
N TYR A 15 16.01 0.99 -0.20
CA TYR A 15 15.81 1.31 -1.61
C TYR A 15 15.02 2.61 -1.71
N MET A 16 15.64 3.61 -2.34
CA MET A 16 14.98 4.87 -2.67
C MET A 16 14.30 4.69 -4.03
N ILE A 17 12.97 4.62 -4.02
CA ILE A 17 12.18 4.56 -5.26
C ILE A 17 11.67 5.97 -5.54
N TYR A 18 11.97 6.49 -6.73
CA TYR A 18 11.40 7.74 -7.18
C TYR A 18 9.94 7.52 -7.54
N ILE A 19 9.04 8.32 -6.97
CA ILE A 19 7.61 8.19 -7.26
C ILE A 19 7.31 8.38 -8.76
N ASN A 20 8.14 9.15 -9.47
CA ASN A 20 8.01 9.38 -10.91
C ASN A 20 8.24 8.11 -11.74
N GLU A 21 9.00 7.13 -11.24
CA GLU A 21 9.31 5.87 -11.93
C GLU A 21 8.21 4.81 -11.75
N LEU A 22 7.30 5.01 -10.81
CA LEU A 22 6.16 4.11 -10.60
C LEU A 22 5.14 4.24 -11.73
N SER A 23 4.61 3.10 -12.18
CA SER A 23 3.40 3.05 -13.02
C SER A 23 2.21 3.69 -12.30
N SER A 24 1.17 4.06 -13.06
CA SER A 24 -0.06 4.63 -12.49
C SER A 24 -0.69 3.69 -11.45
N GLY A 25 -0.76 2.38 -11.75
CA GLY A 25 -1.28 1.39 -10.81
C GLY A 25 -0.43 1.23 -9.54
N GLU A 26 0.90 1.29 -9.64
CA GLU A 26 1.76 1.24 -8.46
C GLU A 26 1.62 2.50 -7.57
N LYS A 27 1.46 3.67 -8.19
CA LYS A 27 1.15 4.92 -7.47
C LYS A 27 -0.17 4.81 -6.72
N GLU A 28 -1.19 4.27 -7.36
CA GLU A 28 -2.52 4.08 -6.76
C GLU A 28 -2.46 3.18 -5.52
N VAL A 29 -1.80 2.01 -5.63
CA VAL A 29 -1.59 1.11 -4.48
C VAL A 29 -0.81 1.80 -3.37
N LEU A 30 0.26 2.52 -3.71
CA LEU A 30 1.10 3.23 -2.74
C LEU A 30 0.32 4.31 -1.99
N TYR A 31 -0.37 5.18 -2.71
CA TYR A 31 -1.16 6.25 -2.11
C TYR A 31 -2.34 5.70 -1.31
N GLY A 32 -3.01 4.65 -1.81
CA GLY A 32 -4.05 3.94 -1.08
C GLY A 32 -3.54 3.39 0.24
N TYR A 33 -2.39 2.69 0.22
CA TYR A 33 -1.75 2.18 1.43
C TYR A 33 -1.42 3.29 2.44
N LEU A 34 -0.77 4.37 1.99
CA LEU A 34 -0.39 5.49 2.86
C LEU A 34 -1.61 6.15 3.49
N ARG A 35 -2.66 6.38 2.70
CA ARG A 35 -3.93 6.92 3.19
C ARG A 35 -4.50 6.05 4.28
N LEU A 36 -4.68 4.75 3.99
CA LEU A 36 -5.23 3.79 4.95
C LEU A 36 -4.35 3.67 6.19
N ARG A 37 -3.03 3.62 6.05
CA ARG A 37 -2.11 3.50 7.18
C ARG A 37 -2.19 4.71 8.12
N ASN A 38 -2.40 5.91 7.58
CA ASN A 38 -2.50 7.12 8.37
C ASN A 38 -3.88 7.31 9.01
N THR A 39 -4.94 6.72 8.46
CA THR A 39 -6.32 6.93 8.93
C THR A 39 -6.93 5.72 9.62
N ALA A 40 -6.41 4.51 9.43
CA ALA A 40 -7.05 3.29 9.91
C ALA A 40 -6.98 3.19 11.44
N PRO A 41 -8.14 3.15 12.13
CA PRO A 41 -8.16 2.87 13.55
C PRO A 41 -7.69 1.44 13.82
N ARG A 42 -7.07 1.23 14.98
CA ARG A 42 -6.64 -0.11 15.43
C ARG A 42 -7.85 -0.94 15.88
N ASN A 43 -7.72 -2.26 15.80
CA ASN A 43 -8.73 -3.23 16.22
C ASN A 43 -10.10 -2.99 15.55
N SER A 44 -10.09 -2.63 14.27
CA SER A 44 -11.28 -2.30 13.50
C SER A 44 -11.45 -3.21 12.29
N VAL A 45 -12.62 -3.14 11.64
CA VAL A 45 -12.87 -3.79 10.36
C VAL A 45 -12.59 -2.79 9.24
N LEU A 46 -11.72 -3.16 8.31
CA LEU A 46 -11.41 -2.35 7.13
C LEU A 46 -12.12 -2.94 5.91
N LEU A 47 -13.15 -2.24 5.44
CA LEU A 47 -13.85 -2.57 4.19
C LEU A 47 -13.25 -1.76 3.05
N MET A 48 -12.83 -2.45 1.99
CA MET A 48 -12.33 -1.83 0.76
C MET A 48 -13.21 -2.27 -0.40
N ASP A 49 -13.81 -1.31 -1.09
CA ASP A 49 -14.62 -1.57 -2.28
C ASP A 49 -13.76 -1.40 -3.52
N GLU A 50 -13.74 -2.42 -4.37
CA GLU A 50 -12.95 -2.52 -5.61
C GLU A 50 -11.49 -2.01 -5.52
N PRO A 51 -10.68 -2.42 -4.51
CA PRO A 51 -9.28 -1.97 -4.40
C PRO A 51 -8.41 -2.40 -5.60
N GLU A 52 -8.87 -3.34 -6.40
CA GLU A 52 -8.24 -3.84 -7.63
C GLU A 52 -8.57 -3.02 -8.89
N LEU A 53 -9.53 -2.09 -8.84
CA LEU A 53 -10.00 -1.36 -10.02
C LEU A 53 -8.83 -0.59 -10.66
N HIS A 54 -8.70 -0.69 -11.98
CA HIS A 54 -7.61 -0.10 -12.78
C HIS A 54 -6.19 -0.64 -12.52
N LEU A 55 -6.02 -1.68 -11.70
CA LEU A 55 -4.70 -2.29 -11.49
C LEU A 55 -4.34 -3.30 -12.58
N ASN A 56 -3.04 -3.41 -12.83
CA ASN A 56 -2.50 -4.49 -13.64
C ASN A 56 -2.78 -5.85 -12.95
N PRO A 57 -3.20 -6.90 -13.69
CA PRO A 57 -3.46 -8.23 -13.13
C PRO A 57 -2.34 -8.80 -12.25
N ARG A 58 -1.07 -8.46 -12.53
CA ARG A 58 0.08 -8.86 -11.71
C ARG A 58 0.01 -8.28 -10.29
N LEU A 59 -0.46 -7.05 -10.12
CA LEU A 59 -0.61 -6.40 -8.81
C LEU A 59 -1.81 -6.97 -8.04
N ILE A 60 -2.91 -7.28 -8.75
CA ILE A 60 -4.14 -7.82 -8.16
C ILE A 60 -3.86 -9.11 -7.37
N SER A 61 -3.06 -10.02 -7.93
CA SER A 61 -2.76 -11.33 -7.32
C SER A 61 -2.10 -11.25 -5.93
N GLY A 62 -1.41 -10.15 -5.60
CA GLY A 62 -0.73 -9.94 -4.32
C GLY A 62 -1.42 -8.93 -3.40
N LEU A 63 -2.44 -8.22 -3.88
CA LEU A 63 -2.98 -7.04 -3.23
C LEU A 63 -3.64 -7.34 -1.87
N ALA A 64 -4.49 -8.36 -1.82
CA ALA A 64 -5.16 -8.76 -0.58
C ALA A 64 -4.15 -9.19 0.49
N SER A 65 -3.17 -10.02 0.11
CA SER A 65 -2.10 -10.47 1.01
C SER A 65 -1.25 -9.30 1.51
N PHE A 66 -0.97 -8.33 0.63
CA PHE A 66 -0.26 -7.11 0.98
C PHE A 66 -1.01 -6.30 2.04
N TYR A 67 -2.30 -6.04 1.87
CA TYR A 67 -3.08 -5.30 2.88
C TYR A 67 -3.25 -6.07 4.17
N HIS A 68 -3.50 -7.38 4.11
CA HIS A 68 -3.59 -8.22 5.32
C HIS A 68 -2.27 -8.23 6.12
N LYS A 69 -1.13 -8.30 5.43
CA LYS A 69 0.20 -8.28 6.08
C LYS A 69 0.56 -6.91 6.65
N ASN A 70 0.23 -5.82 5.97
CA ASN A 70 0.71 -4.48 6.32
C ASN A 70 -0.30 -3.61 7.09
N LEU A 71 -1.61 -3.92 7.00
CA LEU A 71 -2.67 -3.22 7.72
C LEU A 71 -3.38 -4.15 8.71
N GLY A 72 -3.80 -5.35 8.27
CA GLY A 72 -4.53 -6.30 9.11
C GLY A 72 -3.75 -6.70 10.37
N LYS A 73 -2.66 -7.46 10.19
CA LYS A 73 -1.84 -7.94 11.32
C LYS A 73 -1.26 -6.83 12.18
N PRO A 74 -0.65 -5.75 11.62
CA PRO A 74 0.04 -4.75 12.45
C PRO A 74 -0.92 -3.84 13.23
N LEU A 75 -2.15 -3.64 12.76
CA LEU A 75 -3.14 -2.78 13.42
C LEU A 75 -4.19 -3.58 14.21
N GLY A 76 -4.14 -4.91 14.16
CA GLY A 76 -5.18 -5.77 14.75
C GLY A 76 -6.49 -5.72 13.99
N ASN A 77 -6.47 -5.33 12.71
CA ASN A 77 -7.65 -5.11 11.90
C ASN A 77 -8.08 -6.38 11.17
N GLN A 78 -9.39 -6.57 11.02
CA GLN A 78 -9.99 -7.55 10.11
C GLN A 78 -10.16 -6.93 8.73
N LEU A 79 -9.94 -7.73 7.70
CA LEU A 79 -9.95 -7.36 6.28
C LEU A 79 -10.79 -8.37 5.52
#